data_AF-A0A7F5RLU6-F1
#
_entry.id   AF-A0A7F5RLU6-F1
#
_cell.length_a   1.000
_cell.length_b   1.000
_cell.length_c   1.000
_cell.angle_alpha   90.00
_cell.angle_beta   90.00
_cell.angle_gamma   90.00
#
_symmetry.space_group_name_H-M   'P 1'
#
loop_
_entity.id
_entity.type
_entity.pdbx_description
1 polymer ?
#
loop_
_entity_poly.entity_id
_entity_poly.type
_entity_poly.pdbx_seq_one_letter_code
_entity_poly.pdbx_strand_id
1 'polypeptide(L)'
;MVSLQEINLKNNPKLHELPKSISCLHNMQCIQIDITGFTYPPEEIVKNGTSSIMKFICEDMGQVYVSQNEPTELERSNSNKSIPRSLSNSIKASILDYENNKRKKMVEFLEIEKHRSILQRQEYDLAQSVKVEKERLLSDIAEQQNELDNKLLKLQQEREKERFRLIEQLQEVEDKANVAVNQLLLLNRQPLTKLLEQEKLEEQRLMEVAGKQYDNLEKIKILADMEEVLYQESEKFKKFGEFRIQMAKNVLNDEMELDKHLVDVLSNQDLQKTELISKLEEDTLLQKAAVSTLLERSDARSWALRQEMRLVEGQLAALTAIELDRKRLKMDEHLYDLAEKRENLSYVLLKLYEEQNQRRAELLSALNNVEEFSNTSENFWLQQYQRLLERMPNNLSETQKNVNQRLAQRLLLAGVIQYLPMLCKIIQDEDMLRRVTEKDIIEAGVVNPNHCLKIYEELRLYVDSYLCGRSTEPSAPSAEEAAGPSAPPLNIFPETGLGECIVCMEFKCETIFVPCGHYCCCTNCSNVISACPLCRTSIKHKVYNIN
;
A
#
# COMPACT_ATOMS: atom_id res chain seq x y z
N MET A 1 6.31 18.30 -70.50
CA MET A 1 7.31 17.80 -71.46
C MET A 1 6.64 17.46 -72.80
N VAL A 2 6.06 18.46 -73.50
CA VAL A 2 5.27 18.23 -74.74
C VAL A 2 5.99 18.80 -75.98
N SER A 3 7.27 19.17 -75.84
CA SER A 3 8.09 19.78 -76.89
C SER A 3 9.38 19.00 -77.18
N LEU A 4 9.44 17.72 -76.79
CA LEU A 4 10.59 16.86 -77.08
C LEU A 4 10.48 16.36 -78.52
N GLN A 5 11.51 16.64 -79.33
CA GLN A 5 11.58 16.27 -80.75
C GLN A 5 12.59 15.13 -80.99
N GLU A 6 13.63 15.01 -80.17
CA GLU A 6 14.67 13.99 -80.32
C GLU A 6 15.01 13.34 -78.96
N ILE A 7 15.12 12.01 -78.96
CA ILE A 7 15.50 11.21 -77.79
C ILE A 7 16.62 10.25 -78.18
N ASN A 8 17.73 10.27 -77.43
CA ASN A 8 18.85 9.35 -77.61
C ASN A 8 19.02 8.46 -76.37
N LEU A 9 18.88 7.15 -76.54
CA LEU A 9 18.92 6.13 -75.50
C LEU A 9 20.04 5.10 -75.73
N LYS A 10 21.01 5.39 -76.61
CA LYS A 10 22.16 4.52 -76.88
C LYS A 10 23.05 4.31 -75.65
N ASN A 11 23.75 3.18 -75.59
CA ASN A 11 24.65 2.70 -74.54
C ASN A 11 23.99 2.43 -73.17
N ASN A 12 22.76 1.91 -73.15
CA ASN A 12 22.06 1.54 -71.92
C ASN A 12 21.77 0.04 -71.83
N PRO A 13 22.70 -0.79 -71.32
CA PRO A 13 22.58 -2.25 -71.34
C PRO A 13 21.50 -2.82 -70.42
N LYS A 14 20.87 -1.99 -69.56
CA LYS A 14 19.79 -2.37 -68.63
C LYS A 14 18.39 -1.98 -69.12
N LEU A 15 18.30 -1.28 -70.25
CA LEU A 15 17.03 -0.82 -70.80
C LEU A 15 16.54 -1.85 -71.81
N HIS A 16 15.52 -2.62 -71.43
CA HIS A 16 14.94 -3.68 -72.28
C HIS A 16 13.53 -3.31 -72.79
N GLU A 17 12.86 -2.31 -72.21
CA GLU A 17 11.48 -1.93 -72.54
C GLU A 17 11.32 -0.41 -72.62
N LEU A 18 10.58 0.08 -73.63
CA LEU A 18 10.19 1.47 -73.76
C LEU A 18 8.85 1.69 -73.04
N PRO A 19 8.73 2.74 -72.22
CA PRO A 19 7.47 3.06 -71.57
C PRO A 19 6.40 3.48 -72.58
N LYS A 20 5.20 2.92 -72.44
CA LYS A 20 4.04 3.21 -73.32
C LYS A 20 3.61 4.68 -73.32
N SER A 21 4.07 5.46 -72.35
CA SER A 21 3.87 6.91 -72.26
C SER A 21 4.54 7.72 -73.38
N ILE A 22 5.44 7.11 -74.18
CA ILE A 22 6.02 7.75 -75.37
C ILE A 22 4.94 8.05 -76.43
N SER A 23 3.82 7.33 -76.45
CA SER A 23 2.65 7.63 -77.31
C SER A 23 2.12 9.07 -77.17
N CYS A 24 2.27 9.69 -76.00
CA CYS A 24 1.81 11.06 -75.75
C CYS A 24 2.69 12.15 -76.38
N LEU A 25 3.82 11.76 -77.01
CA LEU A 25 4.76 12.69 -77.64
C LEU A 25 4.48 12.83 -79.14
N HIS A 26 3.49 13.65 -79.51
CA HIS A 26 3.03 13.82 -80.90
C HIS A 26 4.04 14.53 -81.83
N ASN A 27 5.12 15.11 -81.30
CA ASN A 27 6.12 15.88 -82.06
C ASN A 27 7.49 15.18 -82.17
N MET A 28 7.57 13.87 -81.89
CA MET A 28 8.84 13.11 -81.94
C MET A 28 9.31 12.88 -83.37
N GLN A 29 10.51 13.37 -83.68
CA GLN A 29 11.16 13.27 -84.99
C GLN A 29 12.25 12.19 -85.00
N CYS A 30 12.96 11.98 -83.88
CA CYS A 30 14.04 10.99 -83.81
C CYS A 30 14.10 10.25 -82.47
N ILE A 31 14.11 8.92 -82.51
CA ILE A 31 14.38 8.03 -81.37
C ILE A 31 15.58 7.16 -81.75
N GLN A 32 16.69 7.30 -81.03
CA GLN A 32 17.90 6.50 -81.22
C GLN A 32 18.02 5.47 -80.09
N ILE A 33 17.99 4.17 -80.42
CA ILE A 33 18.06 3.04 -79.46
C ILE A 33 19.08 2.01 -79.98
N ASP A 34 19.69 1.25 -79.07
CA ASP A 34 20.55 0.12 -79.41
C ASP A 34 19.70 -1.09 -79.87
N ILE A 35 20.08 -1.72 -80.99
CA ILE A 35 19.25 -2.70 -81.69
C ILE A 35 19.15 -4.04 -80.94
N THR A 36 20.09 -4.33 -80.04
CA THR A 36 20.25 -5.65 -79.42
C THR A 36 19.71 -5.69 -77.99
N GLY A 37 18.78 -6.61 -77.69
CA GLY A 37 18.35 -6.90 -76.33
C GLY A 37 17.09 -6.17 -75.85
N PHE A 38 16.25 -5.69 -76.77
CA PHE A 38 14.98 -5.01 -76.47
C PHE A 38 13.80 -5.98 -76.59
N THR A 39 12.95 -6.06 -75.55
CA THR A 39 11.75 -6.92 -75.52
C THR A 39 10.49 -6.18 -75.97
N TYR A 40 10.42 -4.86 -75.79
CA TYR A 40 9.29 -4.03 -76.24
C TYR A 40 9.76 -2.60 -76.59
N PRO A 41 9.63 -2.13 -77.86
CA PRO A 41 9.12 -2.83 -79.05
C PRO A 41 10.06 -3.93 -79.58
N PRO A 42 9.56 -4.91 -80.35
CA PRO A 42 10.36 -5.96 -80.99
C PRO A 42 11.53 -5.41 -81.84
N GLU A 43 12.64 -6.13 -81.90
CA GLU A 43 13.85 -5.72 -82.64
C GLU A 43 13.59 -5.42 -84.13
N GLU A 44 12.60 -6.08 -84.76
CA GLU A 44 12.18 -5.80 -86.14
C GLU A 44 11.58 -4.40 -86.31
N ILE A 45 10.87 -3.90 -85.30
CA ILE A 45 10.24 -2.58 -85.31
C ILE A 45 11.29 -1.50 -85.00
N VAL A 46 12.25 -1.79 -84.13
CA VAL A 46 13.37 -0.89 -83.81
C VAL A 46 14.25 -0.63 -85.05
N LYS A 47 14.45 -1.66 -85.90
CA LYS A 47 15.18 -1.50 -87.18
C LYS A 47 14.47 -0.58 -88.17
N ASN A 48 13.14 -0.54 -88.14
CA ASN A 48 12.31 0.22 -89.09
C ASN A 48 12.14 1.71 -88.71
N GLY A 49 12.87 2.19 -87.70
CA GLY A 49 12.98 3.61 -87.36
C GLY A 49 11.82 4.17 -86.52
N THR A 50 11.93 5.45 -86.19
CA THR A 50 11.10 6.15 -85.20
C THR A 50 9.60 6.15 -85.52
N SER A 51 9.22 6.31 -86.79
CA SER A 51 7.80 6.32 -87.20
C SER A 51 7.12 4.96 -86.99
N SER A 52 7.85 3.86 -87.16
CA SER A 52 7.35 2.50 -86.96
C SER A 52 7.19 2.19 -85.48
N ILE A 53 8.14 2.64 -84.65
CA ILE A 53 8.07 2.55 -83.18
C ILE A 53 6.85 3.31 -82.65
N MET A 54 6.62 4.55 -83.12
CA MET A 54 5.50 5.37 -82.66
C MET A 54 4.14 4.79 -83.09
N LYS A 55 4.02 4.28 -84.32
CA LYS A 55 2.81 3.60 -84.77
C LYS A 55 2.49 2.36 -83.93
N PHE A 56 3.49 1.50 -83.68
CA PHE A 56 3.31 0.29 -82.89
C PHE A 56 2.84 0.58 -81.45
N ILE A 57 3.46 1.55 -80.78
CA ILE A 57 3.07 1.92 -79.40
C ILE A 57 1.69 2.61 -79.38
N CYS A 58 1.34 3.41 -80.40
CA CYS A 58 0.03 4.03 -80.49
C CYS A 58 -1.09 3.00 -80.75
N GLU A 59 -0.84 2.01 -81.62
CA GLU A 59 -1.76 0.89 -81.86
C GLU A 59 -1.97 0.06 -80.59
N ASP A 60 -0.90 -0.25 -79.84
CA ASP A 60 -0.98 -1.01 -78.59
C ASP A 60 -1.72 -0.25 -77.46
N MET A 61 -1.81 1.08 -77.56
CA MET A 61 -2.57 1.95 -76.65
C MET A 61 -3.97 2.32 -77.17
N GLY A 62 -4.38 1.82 -78.34
CA GLY A 62 -5.68 2.11 -78.96
C GLY A 62 -5.83 3.54 -79.48
N GLN A 63 -4.73 4.21 -79.82
CA GLN A 63 -4.70 5.59 -80.32
C GLN A 63 -4.26 5.67 -81.78
N VAL A 64 -4.87 6.58 -82.56
CA VAL A 64 -4.50 6.79 -83.98
C VAL A 64 -3.27 7.69 -84.04
N TYR A 65 -2.16 7.16 -84.56
CA TYR A 65 -0.96 7.96 -84.83
C TYR A 65 -1.20 8.88 -86.03
N VAL A 66 -1.26 10.19 -85.79
CA VAL A 66 -1.39 11.22 -86.84
C VAL A 66 -0.04 11.88 -87.07
N SER A 67 0.62 11.53 -88.18
CA SER A 67 1.83 12.21 -88.64
C SER A 67 1.45 13.55 -89.29
N GLN A 68 1.84 14.67 -88.68
CA GLN A 68 1.73 15.98 -89.33
C GLN A 68 2.82 16.10 -90.40
N ASN A 69 2.63 15.49 -91.57
CA ASN A 69 3.33 15.78 -92.83
C ASN A 69 2.73 14.94 -93.97
N GLU A 70 1.61 15.36 -94.59
CA GLU A 70 1.28 15.02 -95.98
C GLU A 70 0.59 16.21 -96.69
N PRO A 71 1.04 16.60 -97.90
CA PRO A 71 0.46 17.69 -98.69
C PRO A 71 -0.74 17.22 -99.52
N THR A 72 -1.87 17.94 -99.45
CA THR A 72 -3.11 17.59 -100.17
C THR A 72 -3.17 18.27 -101.55
N GLU A 73 -3.15 17.46 -102.61
CA GLU A 73 -3.41 17.89 -103.99
C GLU A 73 -4.92 18.05 -104.24
N LEU A 74 -5.29 19.16 -104.90
CA LEU A 74 -6.65 19.45 -105.35
C LEU A 74 -6.92 18.77 -106.70
N GLU A 75 -7.90 17.87 -106.77
CA GLU A 75 -8.54 17.49 -108.03
C GLU A 75 -9.75 18.37 -108.32
N ARG A 76 -9.64 19.19 -109.38
CA ARG A 76 -10.75 19.90 -110.03
C ARG A 76 -11.20 19.08 -111.25
N SER A 77 -12.44 18.64 -111.26
CA SER A 77 -13.10 18.12 -112.47
C SER A 77 -14.08 19.15 -113.04
N ASN A 78 -13.79 19.62 -114.25
CA ASN A 78 -14.69 20.41 -115.09
C ASN A 78 -15.63 19.46 -115.84
N SER A 79 -16.90 19.83 -115.99
CA SER A 79 -17.71 19.39 -117.14
C SER A 79 -18.68 20.48 -117.61
N ASN A 80 -18.70 20.65 -118.92
CA ASN A 80 -19.31 21.71 -119.72
C ASN A 80 -20.85 21.61 -119.78
N LYS A 81 -21.55 22.76 -119.95
CA LYS A 81 -22.46 23.05 -121.08
C LYS A 81 -23.11 24.43 -120.98
N SER A 82 -23.33 25.02 -122.16
CA SER A 82 -23.69 26.40 -122.48
C SER A 82 -25.19 26.75 -122.37
N ILE A 83 -25.49 27.92 -121.77
CA ILE A 83 -26.35 29.10 -122.16
C ILE A 83 -27.69 28.78 -122.89
N PRO A 84 -28.92 29.31 -122.55
CA PRO A 84 -29.28 30.75 -122.39
C PRO A 84 -30.44 31.20 -121.42
N ARG A 85 -30.30 32.45 -120.94
CA ARG A 85 -31.27 33.59 -120.81
C ARG A 85 -32.76 33.34 -120.40
N SER A 86 -33.04 33.32 -119.09
CA SER A 86 -34.26 33.94 -118.48
C SER A 86 -34.18 34.04 -116.92
N LEU A 87 -33.00 34.32 -116.34
CA LEU A 87 -32.74 34.16 -114.90
C LEU A 87 -32.18 35.43 -114.23
N SER A 88 -32.53 36.64 -114.66
CA SER A 88 -31.94 37.86 -114.05
C SER A 88 -32.64 38.32 -112.76
N ASN A 89 -33.91 37.97 -112.55
CA ASN A 89 -34.64 38.35 -111.32
C ASN A 89 -34.58 37.26 -110.22
N SER A 90 -34.57 35.98 -110.59
CA SER A 90 -34.44 34.86 -109.63
C SER A 90 -33.03 34.75 -109.04
N ILE A 91 -31.98 35.09 -109.80
CA ILE A 91 -30.60 35.18 -109.27
C ILE A 91 -30.49 36.35 -108.29
N LYS A 92 -31.09 37.51 -108.59
CA LYS A 92 -31.05 38.69 -107.69
C LYS A 92 -31.75 38.47 -106.35
N ALA A 93 -32.93 37.84 -106.37
CA ALA A 93 -33.63 37.47 -105.13
C ALA A 93 -32.84 36.43 -104.32
N SER A 94 -32.30 35.41 -104.99
CA SER A 94 -31.47 34.38 -104.34
C SER A 94 -30.14 34.93 -103.78
N ILE A 95 -29.54 35.94 -104.44
CA ILE A 95 -28.38 36.69 -103.91
C ILE A 95 -28.78 37.51 -102.68
N LEU A 96 -29.91 38.22 -102.71
CA LEU A 96 -30.37 39.04 -101.58
C LEU A 96 -30.74 38.18 -100.36
N ASP A 97 -31.37 37.02 -100.58
CA ASP A 97 -31.67 36.03 -99.55
C ASP A 97 -30.40 35.38 -98.99
N TYR A 98 -29.41 35.11 -99.84
CA TYR A 98 -28.09 34.65 -99.40
C TYR A 98 -27.36 35.69 -98.55
N GLU A 99 -27.39 36.96 -98.94
CA GLU A 99 -26.83 38.05 -98.14
C GLU A 99 -27.56 38.23 -96.80
N ASN A 100 -28.90 38.14 -96.80
CA ASN A 100 -29.71 38.23 -95.59
C ASN A 100 -29.45 37.03 -94.65
N ASN A 101 -29.35 35.82 -95.18
CA ASN A 101 -29.00 34.62 -94.40
C ASN A 101 -27.56 34.68 -93.88
N LYS A 102 -26.63 35.24 -94.65
CA LYS A 102 -25.25 35.48 -94.21
C LYS A 102 -25.21 36.50 -93.06
N ARG A 103 -25.98 37.59 -93.15
CA ARG A 103 -26.11 38.58 -92.07
C ARG A 103 -26.75 37.97 -90.82
N LYS A 104 -27.85 37.21 -90.94
CA LYS A 104 -28.49 36.52 -89.81
C LYS A 104 -27.55 35.55 -89.10
N LYS A 105 -26.85 34.70 -89.87
CA LYS A 105 -25.83 33.78 -89.32
C LYS A 105 -24.67 34.51 -88.62
N MET A 106 -24.27 35.66 -89.13
CA MET A 106 -23.24 36.49 -88.48
C MET A 106 -23.74 37.04 -87.13
N VAL A 107 -24.99 37.53 -87.07
CA VAL A 107 -25.58 38.03 -85.82
C VAL A 107 -25.77 36.89 -84.81
N GLU A 108 -26.29 35.75 -85.25
CA GLU A 108 -26.43 34.54 -84.41
C GLU A 108 -25.07 34.07 -83.88
N PHE A 109 -24.02 34.10 -84.70
CA PHE A 109 -22.67 33.76 -84.26
C PHE A 109 -22.16 34.72 -83.19
N LEU A 110 -22.35 36.03 -83.37
CA LEU A 110 -21.96 37.04 -82.38
C LEU A 110 -22.76 36.92 -81.07
N GLU A 111 -24.04 36.58 -81.14
CA GLU A 111 -24.87 36.33 -79.97
C GLU A 111 -24.42 35.07 -79.22
N ILE A 112 -24.08 33.99 -79.92
CA ILE A 112 -23.53 32.77 -79.34
C ILE A 112 -22.16 33.04 -78.71
N GLU A 113 -21.29 33.82 -79.36
CA GLU A 113 -19.99 34.20 -78.82
C GLU A 113 -20.13 35.04 -77.54
N LYS A 114 -21.04 36.01 -77.54
CA LYS A 114 -21.37 36.81 -76.35
C LYS A 114 -21.93 35.93 -75.23
N HIS A 115 -22.84 35.00 -75.55
CA HIS A 115 -23.42 34.09 -74.57
C HIS A 115 -22.35 33.15 -73.98
N ARG A 116 -21.47 32.60 -74.82
CA ARG A 116 -20.33 31.78 -74.40
C ARG A 116 -19.38 32.55 -73.48
N SER A 117 -19.09 33.81 -73.79
CA SER A 117 -18.26 34.66 -72.94
C SER A 117 -18.91 34.92 -71.57
N ILE A 118 -20.23 35.13 -71.52
CA ILE A 118 -20.97 35.29 -70.27
C ILE A 118 -20.95 34.01 -69.43
N LEU A 119 -21.20 32.85 -70.04
CA LEU A 119 -21.15 31.56 -69.35
C LEU A 119 -19.76 31.26 -68.79
N GLN A 120 -18.71 31.48 -69.58
CA GLN A 120 -17.32 31.33 -69.12
C GLN A 120 -17.02 32.22 -67.92
N ARG A 121 -17.56 33.45 -67.90
CA ARG A 121 -17.41 34.35 -66.76
C ARG A 121 -18.15 33.84 -65.52
N GLN A 122 -19.39 33.36 -65.68
CA GLN A 122 -20.15 32.76 -64.58
C GLN A 122 -19.48 31.50 -64.02
N GLU A 123 -18.96 30.62 -64.88
CA GLU A 123 -18.20 29.44 -64.47
C GLU A 123 -16.92 29.82 -63.72
N TYR A 124 -16.22 30.86 -64.17
CA TYR A 124 -15.05 31.40 -63.47
C TYR A 124 -15.42 31.96 -62.09
N ASP A 125 -16.47 32.77 -62.00
CA ASP A 125 -16.92 33.38 -60.75
C ASP A 125 -17.35 32.29 -59.73
N LEU A 126 -18.05 31.24 -60.18
CA LEU A 126 -18.42 30.09 -59.34
C LEU A 126 -17.19 29.26 -58.92
N ALA A 127 -16.24 29.01 -59.82
CA ALA A 127 -15.01 28.31 -59.49
C ALA A 127 -14.19 29.10 -58.46
N GLN A 128 -14.17 30.43 -58.58
CA GLN A 128 -13.50 31.31 -57.62
C GLN A 128 -14.20 31.30 -56.26
N SER A 129 -15.54 31.33 -56.20
CA SER A 129 -16.26 31.28 -54.92
C SER A 129 -16.03 29.94 -54.21
N VAL A 130 -16.12 28.81 -54.93
CA VAL A 130 -15.84 27.47 -54.37
C VAL A 130 -14.39 27.36 -53.90
N LYS A 131 -13.44 27.94 -54.63
CA LYS A 131 -12.03 27.96 -54.22
C LYS A 131 -11.85 28.73 -52.91
N VAL A 132 -12.45 29.92 -52.79
CA VAL A 132 -12.38 30.75 -51.58
C VAL A 132 -13.05 30.05 -50.40
N GLU A 133 -14.21 29.42 -50.60
CA GLU A 133 -14.90 28.66 -49.55
C GLU A 133 -14.07 27.45 -49.10
N LYS A 134 -13.45 26.72 -50.04
CA LYS A 134 -12.55 25.61 -49.72
C LYS A 134 -11.32 26.08 -48.95
N GLU A 135 -10.68 27.17 -49.38
CA GLU A 135 -9.52 27.75 -48.69
C GLU A 135 -9.89 28.20 -47.27
N ARG A 136 -11.06 28.80 -47.10
CA ARG A 136 -11.60 29.18 -45.78
C ARG A 136 -11.82 27.95 -44.89
N LEU A 137 -12.49 26.92 -45.38
CA LEU A 137 -12.72 25.69 -44.61
C LEU A 137 -11.41 24.99 -44.22
N LEU A 138 -10.43 24.96 -45.13
CA LEU A 138 -9.11 24.42 -44.82
C LEU A 138 -8.38 25.25 -43.76
N SER A 139 -8.50 26.58 -43.80
CA SER A 139 -7.97 27.47 -42.77
C SER A 139 -8.65 27.21 -41.42
N ASP A 140 -9.98 27.12 -41.38
CA ASP A 140 -10.75 26.86 -40.16
C ASP A 140 -10.38 25.49 -39.54
N ILE A 141 -10.22 24.44 -40.37
CA ILE A 141 -9.79 23.11 -39.92
C ILE A 141 -8.36 23.15 -39.38
N ALA A 142 -7.44 23.87 -40.05
CA ALA A 142 -6.07 24.01 -39.59
C ALA A 142 -5.98 24.78 -38.26
N GLU A 143 -6.79 25.82 -38.09
CA GLU A 143 -6.91 26.56 -36.83
C GLU A 143 -7.42 25.67 -35.70
N GLN A 144 -8.46 24.88 -35.95
CA GLN A 144 -8.98 23.92 -34.96
C GLN A 144 -7.97 22.83 -34.61
N GLN A 145 -7.23 22.30 -35.59
CA GLN A 145 -6.15 21.34 -35.35
C GLN A 145 -5.05 21.96 -34.48
N ASN A 146 -4.60 23.17 -34.80
CA ASN A 146 -3.62 23.88 -33.99
C ASN A 146 -4.14 24.16 -32.57
N GLU A 147 -5.42 24.49 -32.40
CA GLU A 147 -6.02 24.71 -31.09
C GLU A 147 -6.05 23.41 -30.26
N LEU A 148 -6.42 22.29 -30.88
CA LEU A 148 -6.42 20.98 -30.24
C LEU A 148 -5.00 20.52 -29.88
N ASP A 149 -4.04 20.68 -30.78
CA ASP A 149 -2.64 20.35 -30.55
C ASP A 149 -2.06 21.19 -29.40
N ASN A 150 -2.38 22.48 -29.34
CA ASN A 150 -2.00 23.34 -28.22
C ASN A 150 -2.65 22.92 -26.89
N LYS A 151 -3.92 22.47 -26.91
CA LYS A 151 -4.59 21.93 -25.71
C LYS A 151 -3.96 20.61 -25.27
N LEU A 152 -3.63 19.71 -26.21
CA LEU A 152 -2.94 18.45 -25.92
C LEU A 152 -1.56 18.69 -25.33
N LEU A 153 -0.80 19.64 -25.88
CA LEU A 153 0.53 19.98 -25.39
C LEU A 153 0.48 20.58 -23.98
N LYS A 154 -0.53 21.43 -23.68
CA LYS A 154 -0.77 21.92 -22.31
C LYS A 154 -1.07 20.77 -21.34
N LEU A 155 -1.97 19.84 -21.71
CA LEU A 155 -2.30 18.68 -20.88
C LEU A 155 -1.09 17.75 -20.68
N GLN A 156 -0.25 17.57 -21.71
CA GLN A 156 0.99 16.82 -21.59
C GLN A 156 1.96 17.50 -20.62
N GLN A 157 2.15 18.81 -20.73
CA GLN A 157 3.01 19.56 -19.80
C GLN A 157 2.50 19.53 -18.35
N GLU A 158 1.18 19.64 -18.14
CA GLU A 158 0.57 19.51 -16.81
C GLU A 158 0.79 18.12 -16.23
N ARG A 159 0.53 17.07 -17.02
CA ARG A 159 0.77 15.69 -16.63
C ARG A 159 2.25 15.41 -16.36
N GLU A 160 3.16 16.00 -17.13
CA GLU A 160 4.60 15.90 -16.90
C GLU A 160 5.00 16.61 -15.60
N LYS A 161 4.48 17.81 -15.32
CA LYS A 161 4.70 18.52 -14.05
C LYS A 161 4.20 17.73 -12.85
N GLU A 162 3.01 17.12 -12.96
CA GLU A 162 2.47 16.25 -11.92
C GLU A 162 3.33 14.99 -11.73
N ARG A 163 3.81 14.40 -12.83
CA ARG A 163 4.74 13.27 -12.79
C ARG A 163 6.06 13.66 -12.11
N PHE A 164 6.63 14.82 -12.42
CA PHE A 164 7.85 15.32 -11.77
C PHE A 164 7.63 15.55 -10.28
N ARG A 165 6.52 16.18 -9.89
CA ARG A 165 6.16 16.38 -8.48
C ARG A 165 6.04 15.05 -7.74
N LEU A 166 5.42 14.03 -8.35
CA LEU A 166 5.29 12.71 -7.74
C LEU A 166 6.66 12.03 -7.59
N ILE A 167 7.54 12.14 -8.59
CA ILE A 167 8.91 11.59 -8.53
C ILE A 167 9.71 12.24 -7.39
N GLU A 168 9.62 13.57 -7.25
CA GLU A 168 10.29 14.32 -6.19
C GLU A 168 9.81 13.87 -4.79
N GLN A 169 8.50 13.71 -4.60
CA GLN A 169 7.93 13.16 -3.36
C GLN A 169 8.40 11.73 -3.08
N LEU A 170 8.46 10.88 -4.11
CA LEU A 170 8.96 9.50 -3.96
C LEU A 170 10.45 9.45 -3.64
N GLN A 171 11.27 10.36 -4.19
CA GLN A 171 12.68 10.48 -3.85
C GLN A 171 12.86 10.93 -2.39
N GLU A 172 12.10 11.91 -1.91
CA GLU A 172 12.17 12.35 -0.52
C GLU A 172 11.81 11.23 0.47
N VAL A 173 10.79 10.43 0.15
CA VAL A 173 10.41 9.25 0.95
C VAL A 173 11.49 8.18 0.88
N GLU A 174 12.09 7.95 -0.29
CA GLU A 174 13.19 7.00 -0.46
C GLU A 174 14.40 7.41 0.38
N ASP A 175 14.80 8.68 0.36
CA ASP A 175 15.94 9.18 1.13
C ASP A 175 15.72 9.01 2.65
N LYS A 176 14.50 9.30 3.12
CA LYS A 176 14.12 9.06 4.52
C LYS A 176 14.17 7.58 4.88
N ALA A 177 13.71 6.70 3.99
CA ALA A 177 13.80 5.26 4.18
C ALA A 177 15.28 4.80 4.18
N ASN A 178 16.10 5.30 3.26
CA ASN A 178 17.53 4.98 3.15
C ASN A 178 18.29 5.31 4.43
N VAL A 179 18.05 6.49 5.00
CA VAL A 179 18.65 6.89 6.27
C VAL A 179 18.24 5.92 7.39
N ALA A 180 16.97 5.55 7.47
CA ALA A 180 16.49 4.59 8.47
C ALA A 180 17.10 3.19 8.30
N VAL A 181 17.19 2.68 7.07
CA VAL A 181 17.80 1.37 6.76
C VAL A 181 19.28 1.35 7.13
N ASN A 182 20.05 2.37 6.72
CA ASN A 182 21.48 2.46 7.03
C ASN A 182 21.74 2.53 8.53
N GLN A 183 20.88 3.23 9.27
CA GLN A 183 20.97 3.30 10.73
C GLN A 183 20.64 1.94 11.39
N LEU A 184 19.63 1.21 10.90
CA LEU A 184 19.32 -0.15 11.38
C LEU A 184 20.46 -1.14 11.12
N LEU A 185 21.12 -1.02 9.97
CA LEU A 185 22.31 -1.82 9.64
C LEU A 185 23.50 -1.48 10.54
N LEU A 186 23.66 -0.22 10.94
CA LEU A 186 24.69 0.23 11.88
C LEU A 186 24.47 -0.29 13.31
N LEU A 187 23.22 -0.28 13.80
CA LEU A 187 22.87 -0.80 15.13
C LEU A 187 23.10 -2.31 15.25
N ASN A 188 22.79 -3.06 14.19
CA ASN A 188 23.02 -4.50 14.13
C ASN A 188 24.50 -4.93 14.16
N ARG A 189 25.44 -3.97 14.08
CA ARG A 189 26.90 -4.21 14.16
C ARG A 189 27.48 -4.07 15.57
N GLN A 190 26.74 -3.52 16.54
CA GLN A 190 27.21 -3.56 17.93
C GLN A 190 27.15 -5.01 18.44
N PRO A 191 28.22 -5.54 19.05
CA PRO A 191 28.27 -6.94 19.43
C PRO A 191 27.35 -7.16 20.64
N LEU A 192 26.10 -7.53 20.34
CA LEU A 192 25.06 -8.04 21.25
C LEU A 192 25.63 -9.09 22.23
N THR A 193 26.68 -9.80 21.82
CA THR A 193 27.44 -10.75 22.64
C THR A 193 28.05 -10.15 23.91
N LYS A 194 28.53 -8.91 23.88
CA LYS A 194 29.13 -8.27 25.07
C LYS A 194 28.08 -7.85 26.10
N LEU A 195 26.90 -7.43 25.65
CA LEU A 195 25.77 -7.12 26.52
C LEU A 195 25.16 -8.40 27.10
N LEU A 196 25.06 -9.45 26.27
CA LEU A 196 24.66 -10.80 26.68
C LEU A 196 25.54 -11.40 27.78
N GLU A 197 26.86 -11.24 27.67
CA GLU A 197 27.80 -11.71 28.68
C GLU A 197 27.64 -10.94 30.00
N GLN A 198 27.36 -9.64 29.94
CA GLN A 198 27.13 -8.82 31.14
C GLN A 198 25.81 -9.16 31.83
N GLU A 199 24.71 -9.32 31.06
CA GLU A 199 23.41 -9.70 31.60
C GLU A 199 23.42 -11.10 32.21
N LYS A 200 24.06 -12.08 31.55
CA LYS A 200 24.21 -13.45 32.10
C LYS A 200 25.00 -13.45 33.41
N LEU A 201 26.02 -12.59 33.53
CA LEU A 201 26.81 -12.48 34.75
C LEU A 201 26.01 -11.87 35.91
N GLU A 202 25.10 -10.93 35.61
CA GLU A 202 24.21 -10.31 36.58
C GLU A 202 23.10 -11.27 37.04
N GLU A 203 22.48 -12.01 36.10
CA GLU A 203 21.50 -13.06 36.41
C GLU A 203 22.12 -14.16 37.30
N GLN A 204 23.33 -14.61 36.99
CA GLN A 204 24.07 -15.59 37.80
C GLN A 204 24.33 -15.09 39.22
N ARG A 205 24.74 -13.84 39.39
CA ARG A 205 24.95 -13.24 40.72
C ARG A 205 23.67 -13.18 41.55
N LEU A 206 22.56 -12.80 40.94
CA LEU A 206 21.26 -12.73 41.62
C LEU A 206 20.77 -14.13 42.02
N MET A 207 20.97 -15.13 41.15
CA MET A 207 20.61 -16.53 41.43
C MET A 207 21.47 -17.12 42.55
N GLU A 208 22.77 -16.81 42.61
CA GLU A 208 23.65 -17.21 43.73
C GLU A 208 23.22 -16.60 45.07
N VAL A 209 22.78 -15.34 45.07
CA VAL A 209 22.31 -14.67 46.29
C VAL A 209 20.98 -15.25 46.76
N ALA A 210 20.06 -15.54 45.83
CA ALA A 210 18.78 -16.18 46.13
C ALA A 210 18.94 -17.63 46.61
N GLY A 211 19.82 -18.41 45.96
CA GLY A 211 20.11 -19.80 46.35
C GLY A 211 20.68 -19.91 47.77
N LYS A 212 21.63 -19.03 48.14
CA LYS A 212 22.18 -18.99 49.50
C LYS A 212 21.14 -18.67 50.58
N GLN A 213 20.12 -17.87 50.23
CA GLN A 213 19.02 -17.58 51.16
C GLN A 213 18.05 -18.77 51.27
N TYR A 214 17.82 -19.49 50.18
CA TYR A 214 16.97 -20.69 50.16
C TYR A 214 17.59 -21.83 50.97
N ASP A 215 18.88 -22.12 50.76
CA ASP A 215 19.63 -23.17 51.47
C ASP A 215 19.60 -22.98 52.99
N ASN A 216 19.62 -21.73 53.45
CA ASN A 216 19.56 -21.40 54.88
C ASN A 216 18.15 -21.60 55.45
N LEU A 217 17.10 -21.26 54.70
CA LEU A 217 15.71 -21.46 55.13
C LEU A 217 15.31 -22.94 55.11
N GLU A 218 15.79 -23.70 54.12
CA GLU A 218 15.51 -25.12 53.97
C GLU A 218 16.21 -25.94 55.06
N LYS A 219 17.46 -25.61 55.43
CA LYS A 219 18.14 -26.22 56.58
C LYS A 219 17.41 -25.98 57.89
N ILE A 220 16.86 -24.78 58.11
CA ILE A 220 16.11 -24.47 59.34
C ILE A 220 14.78 -25.24 59.37
N LYS A 221 14.09 -25.37 58.23
CA LYS A 221 12.88 -26.20 58.12
C LYS A 221 13.17 -27.68 58.35
N ILE A 222 14.19 -28.24 57.70
CA ILE A 222 14.57 -29.66 57.86
C ILE A 222 14.93 -29.95 59.32
N LEU A 223 15.64 -29.05 60.00
CA LEU A 223 15.97 -29.23 61.42
C LEU A 223 14.73 -29.17 62.32
N ALA A 224 13.79 -28.27 62.03
CA ALA A 224 12.51 -28.19 62.75
C ALA A 224 11.64 -29.44 62.51
N ASP A 225 11.56 -29.92 61.26
CA ASP A 225 10.83 -31.13 60.89
C ASP A 225 11.48 -32.38 61.50
N MET A 226 12.82 -32.44 61.56
CA MET A 226 13.54 -33.52 62.24
C MET A 226 13.30 -33.49 63.76
N GLU A 227 13.25 -32.31 64.38
CA GLU A 227 12.96 -32.17 65.80
C GLU A 227 11.51 -32.58 66.13
N GLU A 228 10.56 -32.19 65.27
CA GLU A 228 9.15 -32.59 65.31
C GLU A 228 9.01 -34.11 65.14
N VAL A 229 9.69 -34.72 64.15
CA VAL A 229 9.65 -36.17 63.92
C VAL A 229 10.29 -36.93 65.08
N LEU A 230 11.42 -36.48 65.62
CA LEU A 230 12.04 -37.12 66.79
C LEU A 230 11.14 -37.00 68.04
N TYR A 231 10.47 -35.86 68.22
CA TYR A 231 9.51 -35.68 69.29
C TYR A 231 8.30 -36.61 69.13
N GLN A 232 7.73 -36.67 67.92
CA GLN A 232 6.61 -37.56 67.59
C GLN A 232 6.99 -39.05 67.66
N GLU A 233 8.20 -39.44 67.24
CA GLU A 233 8.69 -40.81 67.37
C GLU A 233 8.91 -41.18 68.83
N SER A 234 9.42 -40.28 69.66
CA SER A 234 9.56 -40.52 71.10
C SER A 234 8.21 -40.68 71.83
N GLU A 235 7.20 -39.92 71.40
CA GLU A 235 5.81 -40.03 71.85
C GLU A 235 5.15 -41.31 71.34
N LYS A 236 5.36 -41.67 70.07
CA LYS A 236 4.85 -42.91 69.46
C LYS A 236 5.52 -44.14 70.07
N PHE A 237 6.81 -44.13 70.37
CA PHE A 237 7.49 -45.26 71.04
C PHE A 237 6.92 -45.52 72.44
N LYS A 238 6.58 -44.46 73.19
CA LYS A 238 5.89 -44.58 74.49
C LYS A 238 4.48 -45.17 74.31
N LYS A 239 3.72 -44.66 73.34
CA LYS A 239 2.36 -45.14 73.03
C LYS A 239 2.34 -46.56 72.44
N PHE A 240 3.31 -46.96 71.63
CA PHE A 240 3.44 -48.30 71.04
C PHE A 240 3.76 -49.38 72.10
N GLY A 241 4.50 -49.03 73.16
CA GLY A 241 4.71 -49.90 74.31
C GLY A 241 3.41 -50.22 75.05
N GLU A 242 2.52 -49.23 75.14
CA GLU A 242 1.21 -49.34 75.81
C GLU A 242 0.16 -50.01 74.89
N PHE A 243 0.21 -49.74 73.58
CA PHE A 243 -0.76 -50.25 72.60
C PHE A 243 -0.49 -51.72 72.19
N ARG A 244 0.77 -52.22 72.23
CA ARG A 244 1.09 -53.64 71.97
C ARG A 244 0.39 -54.61 72.92
N ILE A 245 0.16 -54.18 74.16
CA ILE A 245 -0.52 -54.98 75.18
C ILE A 245 -2.04 -55.02 74.92
N GLN A 246 -2.58 -53.98 74.30
CA GLN A 246 -4.01 -53.82 74.03
C GLN A 246 -4.44 -54.41 72.67
N MET A 247 -3.62 -54.28 71.62
CA MET A 247 -3.93 -54.72 70.26
C MET A 247 -3.92 -56.24 70.07
N ALA A 248 -3.03 -56.96 70.77
CA ALA A 248 -2.98 -58.43 70.69
C ALA A 248 -4.32 -59.11 71.06
N LYS A 249 -5.24 -58.38 71.70
CA LYS A 249 -6.55 -58.85 72.13
C LYS A 249 -7.67 -58.69 71.09
N ASN A 250 -7.50 -57.82 70.09
CA ASN A 250 -8.58 -57.44 69.17
C ASN A 250 -8.36 -57.87 67.70
N VAL A 251 -7.16 -58.31 67.31
CA VAL A 251 -6.81 -58.58 65.90
C VAL A 251 -7.48 -59.84 65.31
N LEU A 252 -8.00 -60.75 66.13
CA LEU A 252 -8.44 -62.07 65.62
C LEU A 252 -9.91 -62.17 65.18
N ASN A 253 -10.70 -61.08 65.27
CA ASN A 253 -12.14 -61.15 64.98
C ASN A 253 -12.61 -60.31 63.78
N ASP A 254 -11.77 -59.43 63.24
CA ASP A 254 -12.20 -58.44 62.23
C ASP A 254 -11.58 -58.68 60.83
N GLU A 255 -10.58 -59.56 60.66
CA GLU A 255 -9.76 -59.56 59.43
C GLU A 255 -10.42 -60.12 58.15
N MET A 256 -11.44 -60.99 58.23
CA MET A 256 -11.91 -61.70 57.03
C MET A 256 -13.09 -61.03 56.28
N GLU A 257 -13.83 -60.12 56.93
CA GLU A 257 -14.89 -59.32 56.30
C GLU A 257 -14.45 -57.91 55.94
N LEU A 258 -13.45 -57.36 56.65
CA LEU A 258 -12.85 -56.07 56.31
C LEU A 258 -12.01 -56.13 55.03
N ASP A 259 -11.34 -57.24 54.72
CA ASP A 259 -10.45 -57.32 53.56
C ASP A 259 -11.14 -57.10 52.20
N LYS A 260 -12.37 -57.60 52.02
CA LYS A 260 -13.10 -57.43 50.74
C LYS A 260 -13.67 -56.02 50.58
N HIS A 261 -14.28 -55.47 51.63
CA HIS A 261 -14.76 -54.09 51.61
C HIS A 261 -13.60 -53.09 51.56
N LEU A 262 -12.44 -53.42 52.15
CA LEU A 262 -11.21 -52.66 52.02
C LEU A 262 -10.73 -52.65 50.57
N VAL A 263 -10.69 -53.79 49.87
CA VAL A 263 -10.25 -53.81 48.45
C VAL A 263 -11.15 -52.95 47.54
N ASP A 264 -12.47 -52.98 47.75
CA ASP A 264 -13.41 -52.16 46.94
C ASP A 264 -13.33 -50.66 47.30
N VAL A 265 -13.11 -50.31 48.57
CA VAL A 265 -12.91 -48.91 48.98
C VAL A 265 -11.54 -48.40 48.55
N LEU A 266 -10.50 -49.22 48.64
CA LEU A 266 -9.14 -48.90 48.22
C LEU A 266 -9.07 -48.70 46.71
N SER A 267 -9.68 -49.58 45.92
CA SER A 267 -9.70 -49.43 44.46
C SER A 267 -10.44 -48.17 44.00
N ASN A 268 -11.58 -47.84 44.63
CA ASN A 268 -12.30 -46.60 44.33
C ASN A 268 -11.53 -45.34 44.78
N GLN A 269 -10.84 -45.40 45.93
CA GLN A 269 -9.98 -44.31 46.38
C GLN A 269 -8.76 -44.13 45.49
N ASP A 270 -8.14 -45.22 45.02
CA ASP A 270 -7.01 -45.17 44.12
C ASP A 270 -7.41 -44.57 42.78
N LEU A 271 -8.60 -44.89 42.27
CA LEU A 271 -9.15 -44.31 41.04
C LEU A 271 -9.44 -42.80 41.18
N GLN A 272 -9.98 -42.37 42.33
CA GLN A 272 -10.19 -40.95 42.61
C GLN A 272 -8.87 -40.20 42.80
N LYS A 273 -7.88 -40.82 43.46
CA LYS A 273 -6.54 -40.24 43.62
C LYS A 273 -5.84 -40.09 42.29
N THR A 274 -5.89 -41.10 41.40
CA THR A 274 -5.28 -40.97 40.07
C THR A 274 -5.97 -39.91 39.23
N GLU A 275 -7.30 -39.77 39.32
CA GLU A 275 -8.03 -38.69 38.66
C GLU A 275 -7.65 -37.30 39.22
N LEU A 276 -7.50 -37.16 40.53
CA LEU A 276 -7.03 -35.92 41.18
C LEU A 276 -5.59 -35.58 40.82
N ILE A 277 -4.69 -36.56 40.80
CA ILE A 277 -3.29 -36.39 40.40
C ILE A 277 -3.21 -35.95 38.94
N SER A 278 -3.97 -36.59 38.04
CA SER A 278 -4.04 -36.19 36.62
C SER A 278 -4.52 -34.74 36.46
N LYS A 279 -5.53 -34.31 37.22
CA LYS A 279 -6.01 -32.92 37.19
C LYS A 279 -4.97 -31.93 37.72
N LEU A 280 -4.26 -32.27 38.80
CA LEU A 280 -3.18 -31.44 39.33
C LEU A 280 -2.03 -31.32 38.32
N GLU A 281 -1.65 -32.41 37.64
CA GLU A 281 -0.65 -32.37 36.58
C GLU A 281 -1.08 -31.45 35.43
N GLU A 282 -2.34 -31.55 34.97
CA GLU A 282 -2.90 -30.65 33.96
C GLU A 282 -2.86 -29.18 34.40
N ASP A 283 -3.25 -28.88 35.64
CA ASP A 283 -3.24 -27.53 36.20
C ASP A 283 -1.81 -26.96 36.29
N THR A 284 -0.82 -27.78 36.66
CA THR A 284 0.60 -27.33 36.67
C THR A 284 1.10 -26.97 35.27
N LEU A 285 0.71 -27.73 34.24
CA LEU A 285 1.06 -27.43 32.85
C LEU A 285 0.42 -26.12 32.38
N LEU A 286 -0.84 -25.88 32.73
CA LEU A 286 -1.54 -24.63 32.41
C LEU A 286 -0.89 -23.43 33.12
N GLN A 287 -0.54 -23.57 34.40
CA GLN A 287 0.17 -22.53 35.16
C GLN A 287 1.55 -22.23 34.54
N LYS A 288 2.29 -23.25 34.12
CA LYS A 288 3.58 -23.10 33.41
C LYS A 288 3.43 -22.35 32.09
N ALA A 289 2.41 -22.69 31.29
CA ALA A 289 2.11 -21.98 30.05
C ALA A 289 1.73 -20.50 30.32
N ALA A 290 0.97 -20.22 31.38
CA ALA A 290 0.59 -18.87 31.78
C ALA A 290 1.80 -18.03 32.21
N VAL A 291 2.73 -18.60 32.99
CA VAL A 291 3.97 -17.92 33.40
C VAL A 291 4.90 -17.68 32.20
N SER A 292 5.07 -18.68 31.32
CA SER A 292 5.89 -18.56 30.12
C SER A 292 5.39 -17.45 29.18
N THR A 293 4.08 -17.42 28.92
CA THR A 293 3.46 -16.36 28.10
C THR A 293 3.54 -14.97 28.74
N LEU A 294 3.52 -14.87 30.07
CA LEU A 294 3.73 -13.60 30.77
C LEU A 294 5.19 -13.14 30.70
N LEU A 295 6.16 -14.03 30.89
CA LEU A 295 7.59 -13.73 30.77
C LEU A 295 7.94 -13.21 29.38
N GLU A 296 7.41 -13.87 28.34
CA GLU A 296 7.56 -13.41 26.97
C GLU A 296 6.99 -11.99 26.77
N ARG A 297 5.98 -11.57 27.53
CA ARG A 297 5.35 -10.24 27.42
C ARG A 297 5.98 -9.17 28.31
N SER A 298 6.56 -9.57 29.43
CA SER A 298 7.21 -8.69 30.41
C SER A 298 8.68 -8.41 30.08
N ASP A 299 9.35 -9.34 29.39
CA ASP A 299 10.76 -9.22 29.07
C ASP A 299 11.03 -8.03 28.14
N ALA A 300 11.72 -7.04 28.71
CA ALA A 300 12.21 -5.82 28.07
C ALA A 300 12.94 -6.10 26.76
N ARG A 301 13.73 -7.18 26.72
CA ARG A 301 14.53 -7.56 25.57
C ARG A 301 13.69 -8.24 24.48
N SER A 302 12.79 -9.14 24.86
CA SER A 302 11.81 -9.73 23.94
C SER A 302 10.86 -8.67 23.36
N TRP A 303 10.59 -7.61 24.12
CA TRP A 303 9.85 -6.44 23.64
C TRP A 303 10.64 -5.60 22.64
N ALA A 304 11.92 -5.30 22.93
CA ALA A 304 12.82 -4.60 22.03
C ALA A 304 12.93 -5.30 20.66
N LEU A 305 13.21 -6.61 20.66
CA LEU A 305 13.29 -7.42 19.44
C LEU A 305 11.99 -7.38 18.62
N ARG A 306 10.82 -7.41 19.29
CA ARG A 306 9.52 -7.30 18.60
C ARG A 306 9.30 -5.93 17.98
N GLN A 307 9.79 -4.84 18.57
CA GLN A 307 9.68 -3.51 17.98
C GLN A 307 10.65 -3.31 16.83
N GLU A 308 11.88 -3.84 16.94
CA GLU A 308 12.85 -3.86 15.84
C GLU A 308 12.29 -4.61 14.63
N MET A 309 11.66 -5.77 14.85
CA MET A 309 10.98 -6.55 13.82
C MET A 309 9.84 -5.76 13.16
N ARG A 310 8.96 -5.12 13.95
CA ARG A 310 7.87 -4.29 13.42
C ARG A 310 8.38 -3.10 12.61
N LEU A 311 9.50 -2.51 13.02
CA LEU A 311 10.10 -1.40 12.30
C LEU A 311 10.65 -1.88 10.94
N VAL A 312 11.37 -3.01 10.92
CA VAL A 312 11.88 -3.62 9.68
C VAL A 312 10.74 -4.05 8.75
N GLU A 313 9.68 -4.66 9.28
CA GLU A 313 8.45 -5.00 8.53
C GLU A 313 7.78 -3.76 7.94
N GLY A 314 7.68 -2.67 8.73
CA GLY A 314 7.15 -1.39 8.26
C GLY A 314 7.99 -0.75 7.15
N GLN A 315 9.33 -0.82 7.24
CA GLN A 315 10.22 -0.33 6.19
C GLN A 315 10.12 -1.20 4.91
N LEU A 316 10.00 -2.53 5.04
CA LEU A 316 9.77 -3.43 3.90
C LEU A 316 8.42 -3.16 3.21
N ALA A 317 7.36 -2.89 3.98
CA ALA A 317 6.07 -2.51 3.43
C ALA A 317 6.13 -1.16 2.69
N ALA A 318 6.84 -0.17 3.24
CA ALA A 318 7.07 1.11 2.59
C ALA A 318 7.87 0.97 1.27
N LEU A 319 8.95 0.17 1.28
CA LEU A 319 9.72 -0.14 0.07
C LEU A 319 8.86 -0.84 -0.99
N THR A 320 7.99 -1.78 -0.59
CA THR A 320 7.07 -2.46 -1.50
C THR A 320 6.07 -1.48 -2.15
N ALA A 321 5.57 -0.51 -1.40
CA ALA A 321 4.72 0.55 -1.95
C ALA A 321 5.46 1.42 -2.97
N ILE A 322 6.70 1.82 -2.65
CA ILE A 322 7.56 2.62 -3.54
C ILE A 322 7.91 1.82 -4.82
N GLU A 323 8.20 0.53 -4.71
CA GLU A 323 8.45 -0.36 -5.85
C GLU A 323 7.24 -0.45 -6.78
N LEU A 324 6.03 -0.59 -6.23
CA LEU A 324 4.80 -0.65 -7.03
C LEU A 324 4.53 0.69 -7.74
N ASP A 325 4.77 1.81 -7.08
CA ASP A 325 4.59 3.13 -7.68
C ASP A 325 5.67 3.46 -8.71
N ARG A 326 6.92 3.01 -8.52
CA ARG A 326 7.99 3.16 -9.54
C ARG A 326 7.79 2.26 -10.75
N LYS A 327 7.26 1.05 -10.57
CA LYS A 327 6.83 0.17 -11.69
C LYS A 327 5.72 0.82 -12.51
N ARG A 328 4.78 1.52 -11.88
CA ARG A 328 3.75 2.31 -12.58
C ARG A 328 4.36 3.45 -13.41
N LEU A 329 5.48 4.02 -12.95
CA LEU A 329 6.22 5.09 -13.62
C LEU A 329 7.27 4.61 -14.64
N LYS A 330 7.41 3.28 -14.83
CA LYS A 330 8.40 2.63 -15.73
C LYS A 330 9.86 3.07 -15.47
N MET A 331 10.24 3.19 -14.20
CA MET A 331 11.61 3.56 -13.79
C MET A 331 12.39 2.34 -13.33
N ASP A 332 12.92 1.57 -14.29
CA ASP A 332 13.51 0.25 -14.03
C ASP A 332 14.93 0.30 -13.42
N GLU A 333 15.70 1.37 -13.66
CA GLU A 333 17.09 1.49 -13.16
C GLU A 333 17.15 1.54 -11.61
N HIS A 334 16.18 2.20 -10.97
CA HIS A 334 16.12 2.29 -9.50
C HIS A 334 15.48 1.07 -8.83
N LEU A 335 15.01 0.07 -9.60
CA LEU A 335 14.50 -1.17 -9.02
C LEU A 335 15.63 -2.04 -8.46
N TYR A 336 16.83 -1.94 -9.01
CA TYR A 336 18.00 -2.67 -8.51
C TYR A 336 18.43 -2.19 -7.13
N ASP A 337 18.51 -0.86 -6.92
CA ASP A 337 18.83 -0.27 -5.61
C ASP A 337 17.79 -0.64 -4.55
N LEU A 338 16.51 -0.67 -4.91
CA LEU A 338 15.43 -1.09 -4.02
C LEU A 338 15.50 -2.59 -3.70
N ALA A 339 15.85 -3.43 -4.68
CA ALA A 339 16.02 -4.86 -4.49
C ALA A 339 17.19 -5.19 -3.52
N GLU A 340 18.32 -4.49 -3.65
CA GLU A 340 19.46 -4.62 -2.73
C GLU A 340 19.09 -4.22 -1.30
N LYS A 341 18.36 -3.10 -1.13
CA LYS A 341 17.86 -2.66 0.18
C LYS A 341 16.89 -3.69 0.79
N ARG A 342 16.02 -4.28 -0.03
CA ARG A 342 15.08 -5.32 0.39
C ARG A 342 15.81 -6.60 0.81
N GLU A 343 16.85 -7.00 0.10
CA GLU A 343 17.69 -8.16 0.47
C GLU A 343 18.35 -7.93 1.83
N ASN A 344 18.96 -6.75 2.04
CA ASN A 344 19.61 -6.39 3.29
C ASN A 344 18.62 -6.35 4.48
N LEU A 345 17.43 -5.77 4.31
CA LEU A 345 16.41 -5.76 5.35
C LEU A 345 15.82 -7.15 5.61
N SER A 346 15.66 -7.98 4.58
CA SER A 346 15.22 -9.37 4.73
C SER A 346 16.22 -10.20 5.51
N TYR A 347 17.51 -9.98 5.28
CA TYR A 347 18.59 -10.59 6.06
C TYR A 347 18.56 -10.15 7.53
N VAL A 348 18.40 -8.85 7.80
CA VAL A 348 18.26 -8.33 9.17
C VAL A 348 17.03 -8.92 9.87
N LEU A 349 15.90 -9.02 9.18
CA LEU A 349 14.68 -9.63 9.72
C LEU A 349 14.90 -11.09 10.09
N LEU A 350 15.54 -11.87 9.21
CA LEU A 350 15.90 -13.27 9.50
C LEU A 350 16.79 -13.39 10.75
N LYS A 351 17.80 -12.52 10.87
CA LYS A 351 18.66 -12.48 12.06
C LYS A 351 17.87 -12.15 13.34
N LEU A 352 16.94 -11.19 13.29
CA LEU A 352 16.10 -10.85 14.43
C LEU A 352 15.15 -12.00 14.84
N TYR A 353 14.64 -12.76 13.88
CA TYR A 353 13.86 -13.98 14.15
C TYR A 353 14.72 -15.06 14.82
N GLU A 354 15.97 -15.23 14.40
CA GLU A 354 16.91 -16.14 15.06
C GLU A 354 17.19 -15.70 16.50
N GLU A 355 17.45 -14.41 16.73
CA GLU A 355 17.67 -13.83 18.07
C GLU A 355 16.43 -13.97 18.98
N GLN A 356 15.22 -13.80 18.43
CA GLN A 356 13.97 -14.05 19.14
C GLN A 356 13.84 -15.52 19.55
N ASN A 357 14.12 -16.45 18.64
CA ASN A 357 14.04 -17.89 18.92
C ASN A 357 15.10 -18.32 19.94
N GLN A 358 16.31 -17.77 19.87
CA GLN A 358 17.36 -18.00 20.86
C GLN A 358 16.94 -17.48 22.24
N ARG A 359 16.42 -16.25 22.34
CA ARG A 359 15.95 -15.70 23.63
C ARG A 359 14.79 -16.52 24.20
N ARG A 360 13.87 -16.98 23.35
CA ARG A 360 12.77 -17.87 23.76
C ARG A 360 13.29 -19.20 24.32
N ALA A 361 14.30 -19.79 23.67
CA ALA A 361 14.95 -21.00 24.16
C ALA A 361 15.67 -20.77 25.50
N GLU A 362 16.35 -19.62 25.67
CA GLU A 362 16.97 -19.23 26.95
C GLU A 362 15.91 -19.11 28.07
N LEU A 363 14.79 -18.43 27.82
CA LEU A 363 13.70 -18.30 28.80
C LEU A 363 13.08 -19.66 29.18
N LEU A 364 12.87 -20.54 28.20
CA LEU A 364 12.40 -21.91 28.45
C LEU A 364 13.42 -22.72 29.26
N SER A 365 14.72 -22.57 28.98
CA SER A 365 15.77 -23.24 29.76
C SER A 365 15.85 -22.73 31.20
N ALA A 366 15.70 -21.43 31.43
CA ALA A 366 15.66 -20.84 32.76
C ALA A 366 14.43 -21.30 33.54
N LEU A 367 13.26 -21.41 32.88
CA LEU A 367 12.05 -21.98 33.47
C LEU A 367 12.24 -23.44 33.88
N ASN A 368 12.89 -24.26 33.06
CA ASN A 368 13.17 -25.66 33.40
C ASN A 368 14.16 -25.77 34.57
N ASN A 369 15.19 -24.91 34.64
CA ASN A 369 16.10 -24.89 35.80
C ASN A 369 15.36 -24.51 37.08
N VAL A 370 14.38 -23.60 37.00
CA VAL A 370 13.56 -23.19 38.14
C VAL A 370 12.55 -24.28 38.55
N GLU A 371 12.11 -25.10 37.61
CA GLU A 371 11.25 -26.27 37.84
C GLU A 371 11.93 -27.35 38.69
N GLU A 372 13.24 -27.55 38.52
CA GLU A 372 14.02 -28.48 39.36
C GLU A 372 13.95 -28.11 40.85
N PHE A 373 13.80 -26.82 41.17
CA PHE A 373 13.60 -26.32 42.54
C PHE A 373 12.13 -26.35 43.00
N SER A 374 11.16 -26.51 42.08
CA SER A 374 9.72 -26.44 42.37
C SER A 374 9.15 -27.66 43.11
N ASN A 375 9.91 -28.75 43.18
CA ASN A 375 9.55 -29.97 43.94
C ASN A 375 9.32 -29.73 45.45
N THR A 376 9.59 -28.52 45.93
CA THR A 376 9.50 -28.14 47.35
C THR A 376 8.25 -27.31 47.70
N SER A 377 7.40 -26.89 46.74
CA SER A 377 6.23 -26.05 47.05
C SER A 377 5.06 -26.20 46.06
N GLU A 378 3.90 -26.65 46.57
CA GLU A 378 2.65 -26.90 45.82
C GLU A 378 2.07 -25.67 45.09
N ASN A 379 2.52 -24.45 45.44
CA ASN A 379 2.03 -23.19 44.86
C ASN A 379 3.13 -22.35 44.17
N PHE A 380 4.26 -22.97 43.82
CA PHE A 380 5.41 -22.26 43.28
C PHE A 380 5.05 -21.44 42.02
N TRP A 381 4.41 -22.06 41.03
CA TRP A 381 4.07 -21.40 39.76
C TRP A 381 3.04 -20.28 39.92
N LEU A 382 2.04 -20.45 40.79
CA LEU A 382 1.06 -19.41 41.13
C LEU A 382 1.71 -18.20 41.81
N GLN A 383 2.65 -18.43 42.72
CA GLN A 383 3.38 -17.34 43.39
C GLN A 383 4.31 -16.60 42.43
N GLN A 384 4.97 -17.30 41.50
CA GLN A 384 5.78 -16.64 40.46
C GLN A 384 4.90 -15.87 39.48
N TYR A 385 3.75 -16.40 39.10
CA TYR A 385 2.76 -15.71 38.27
C TYR A 385 2.30 -14.40 38.94
N GLN A 386 1.95 -14.46 40.23
CA GLN A 386 1.50 -13.29 40.98
C GLN A 386 2.62 -12.24 41.15
N ARG A 387 3.85 -12.66 41.49
CA ARG A 387 5.01 -11.74 41.59
C ARG A 387 5.35 -11.07 40.27
N LEU A 388 5.22 -11.79 39.16
CA LEU A 388 5.40 -11.22 37.83
C LEU A 388 4.30 -10.22 37.52
N LEU A 389 3.04 -10.51 37.84
CA LEU A 389 1.95 -9.54 37.71
C LEU A 389 2.15 -8.29 38.57
N GLU A 390 2.62 -8.44 39.82
CA GLU A 390 2.88 -7.31 40.72
C GLU A 390 4.04 -6.42 40.24
N ARG A 391 5.05 -7.00 39.58
CA ARG A 391 6.17 -6.28 38.98
C ARG A 391 5.83 -5.69 37.61
N MET A 392 4.70 -6.09 37.03
CA MET A 392 4.23 -5.63 35.72
C MET A 392 3.35 -4.38 35.88
N PRO A 393 3.69 -3.25 35.23
CA PRO A 393 2.73 -2.17 35.09
C PRO A 393 1.57 -2.64 34.19
N ASN A 394 0.35 -2.60 34.72
CA ASN A 394 -0.91 -3.07 34.10
C ASN A 394 -1.17 -2.57 32.66
N ASN A 395 -0.48 -1.51 32.22
CA ASN A 395 -0.71 -0.86 30.93
C ASN A 395 0.20 -1.38 29.78
N LEU A 396 1.09 -2.35 30.04
CA LEU A 396 2.08 -2.85 29.06
C LEU A 396 1.48 -3.47 27.79
N SER A 397 0.32 -4.12 27.88
CA SER A 397 -0.33 -4.71 26.71
C SER A 397 -0.94 -3.66 25.77
N GLU A 398 -1.30 -2.49 26.29
CA GLU A 398 -1.84 -1.37 25.51
C GLU A 398 -0.72 -0.53 24.92
N THR A 399 0.35 -0.26 25.68
CA THR A 399 1.55 0.39 25.14
C THR A 399 2.21 -0.45 24.06
N GLN A 400 2.29 -1.78 24.19
CA GLN A 400 2.75 -2.68 23.13
C GLN A 400 2.02 -2.51 21.80
N LYS A 401 0.77 -2.05 21.80
CA LYS A 401 -0.03 -1.83 20.59
C LYS A 401 0.07 -0.39 20.08
N ASN A 402 0.25 0.58 20.97
CA ASN A 402 0.12 2.02 20.67
C ASN A 402 1.40 2.84 20.91
N VAL A 403 2.60 2.26 20.81
CA VAL A 403 3.83 3.09 20.84
C VAL A 403 3.96 3.88 19.54
N ASN A 404 4.14 5.20 19.67
CA ASN A 404 4.47 6.06 18.54
C ASN A 404 5.74 5.56 17.82
N GLN A 405 5.59 5.12 16.57
CA GLN A 405 6.67 4.54 15.75
C GLN A 405 7.92 5.43 15.66
N ARG A 406 7.73 6.76 15.68
CA ARG A 406 8.83 7.75 15.68
C ARG A 406 9.61 7.79 16.99
N LEU A 407 8.94 7.64 18.13
CA LEU A 407 9.59 7.57 19.44
C LEU A 407 10.34 6.24 19.60
N ALA A 408 9.71 5.14 19.18
CA ALA A 408 10.37 3.83 19.16
C ALA A 408 11.63 3.85 18.29
N GLN A 409 11.58 4.48 17.12
CA GLN A 409 12.74 4.64 16.23
C GLN A 409 13.87 5.45 16.90
N ARG A 410 13.56 6.55 17.59
CA ARG A 410 14.56 7.36 18.31
C ARG A 410 15.23 6.60 19.46
N LEU A 411 14.44 5.92 20.29
CA LEU A 411 14.96 5.12 21.40
C LEU A 411 15.75 3.89 20.92
N LEU A 412 15.39 3.35 19.75
CA LEU A 412 16.18 2.32 19.07
C LEU A 412 17.55 2.85 18.61
N LEU A 413 17.58 4.03 17.99
CA LEU A 413 18.82 4.69 17.56
C LEU A 413 19.76 4.99 18.74
N ALA A 414 19.21 5.26 19.92
CA ALA A 414 19.99 5.43 21.14
C ALA A 414 20.43 4.11 21.81
N GLY A 415 19.92 2.96 21.36
CA GLY A 415 20.20 1.64 21.93
C GLY A 415 19.52 1.38 23.28
N VAL A 416 18.44 2.12 23.59
CA VAL A 416 17.78 2.11 24.91
C VAL A 416 16.33 1.62 24.84
N ILE A 417 15.96 1.00 23.72
CA ILE A 417 14.59 0.52 23.46
C ILE A 417 14.09 -0.49 24.49
N GLN A 418 14.99 -1.26 25.12
CA GLN A 418 14.66 -2.24 26.17
C GLN A 418 14.01 -1.60 27.41
N TYR A 419 14.18 -0.30 27.65
CA TYR A 419 13.59 0.37 28.81
C TYR A 419 12.21 0.97 28.54
N LEU A 420 11.73 0.96 27.30
CA LEU A 420 10.42 1.51 26.94
C LEU A 420 9.23 0.85 27.68
N PRO A 421 9.23 -0.47 27.93
CA PRO A 421 8.26 -1.13 28.81
C PRO A 421 8.18 -0.50 30.22
N MET A 422 9.31 -0.05 30.75
CA MET A 422 9.40 0.57 32.08
C MET A 422 8.88 2.02 32.04
N LEU A 423 9.07 2.71 30.90
CA LEU A 423 8.63 4.10 30.66
C LEU A 423 7.16 4.22 30.24
N CYS A 424 6.39 3.12 30.23
CA CYS A 424 5.02 3.08 29.72
C CYS A 424 4.09 4.11 30.38
N LYS A 425 4.24 4.36 31.69
CA LYS A 425 3.45 5.38 32.41
C LYS A 425 3.77 6.81 31.97
N ILE A 426 5.01 7.06 31.56
CA ILE A 426 5.49 8.39 31.14
C ILE A 426 5.10 8.67 29.68
N ILE A 427 5.10 7.64 28.82
CA ILE A 427 4.82 7.76 27.38
C ILE A 427 3.32 7.90 27.09
N GLN A 428 2.45 7.38 27.96
CA GLN A 428 0.98 7.43 27.77
C GLN A 428 0.36 8.79 28.16
N ASP A 429 1.00 9.55 29.05
CA ASP A 429 0.49 10.83 29.52
C ASP A 429 1.29 11.98 28.86
N GLU A 430 0.67 12.68 27.90
CA GLU A 430 1.32 13.76 27.15
C GLU A 430 1.77 14.93 28.03
N ASP A 431 1.12 15.15 29.18
CA ASP A 431 1.48 16.21 30.11
C ASP A 431 2.66 15.82 31.01
N MET A 432 2.78 14.53 31.34
CA MET A 432 3.97 13.99 32.01
C MET A 432 5.15 13.92 31.05
N LEU A 433 4.93 13.59 29.78
CA LEU A 433 5.96 13.59 28.73
C LEU A 433 6.59 14.98 28.50
N ARG A 434 5.83 16.07 28.71
CA ARG A 434 6.33 17.45 28.64
C ARG A 434 7.13 17.90 29.87
N ARG A 435 6.90 17.28 31.04
CA ARG A 435 7.52 17.63 32.33
C ARG A 435 8.48 16.57 32.87
N VAL A 436 8.86 15.60 32.04
CA VAL A 436 9.74 14.49 32.46
C VAL A 436 10.99 15.05 33.12
N THR A 437 11.30 14.56 34.31
CA THR A 437 12.57 14.79 34.99
C THR A 437 13.37 13.50 35.07
N GLU A 438 14.70 13.60 35.26
CA GLU A 438 15.57 12.43 35.44
C GLU A 438 15.12 11.54 36.60
N LYS A 439 14.45 12.10 37.62
CA LYS A 439 13.91 11.38 38.77
C LYS A 439 12.75 10.47 38.39
N ASP A 440 11.87 10.90 37.50
CA ASP A 440 10.73 10.11 37.03
C ASP A 440 11.18 8.88 36.22
N ILE A 441 12.30 8.99 35.50
CA ILE A 441 12.93 7.89 34.75
C ILE A 441 13.56 6.86 35.69
N ILE A 442 14.12 7.32 36.82
CA ILE A 442 14.68 6.44 37.86
C ILE A 442 13.54 5.72 38.61
N GLU A 443 12.46 6.42 38.95
CA GLU A 443 11.27 5.83 39.58
C GLU A 443 10.54 4.82 38.66
N ALA A 444 10.65 5.01 37.34
CA ALA A 444 10.19 4.03 36.36
C ALA A 444 11.04 2.74 36.34
N GLY A 445 12.20 2.71 37.00
CA GLY A 445 13.03 1.52 37.20
C GLY A 445 14.29 1.47 36.34
N VAL A 446 14.71 2.57 35.70
CA VAL A 446 16.00 2.65 35.01
C VAL A 446 17.08 2.99 36.03
N VAL A 447 17.89 2.00 36.40
CA VAL A 447 18.93 2.14 37.44
C VAL A 447 20.25 2.69 36.87
N ASN A 448 20.49 2.53 35.56
CA ASN A 448 21.74 2.94 34.92
C ASN A 448 21.76 4.44 34.56
N PRO A 449 22.65 5.25 35.14
CA PRO A 449 22.64 6.71 34.96
C PRO A 449 22.91 7.15 33.51
N ASN A 450 23.76 6.40 32.78
CA ASN A 450 24.02 6.65 31.35
C ASN A 450 22.79 6.37 30.47
N HIS A 451 21.96 5.39 30.85
CA HIS A 451 20.74 5.06 30.11
C HIS A 451 19.63 6.08 30.46
N CYS A 452 19.55 6.53 31.71
CA CYS A 452 18.64 7.61 32.13
C CYS A 452 18.88 8.89 31.32
N LEU A 453 20.13 9.33 31.17
CA LEU A 453 20.47 10.54 30.41
C LEU A 453 20.11 10.41 28.93
N LYS A 454 20.46 9.29 28.30
CA LYS A 454 20.12 9.03 26.88
C LYS A 454 18.61 8.98 26.62
N ILE A 455 17.86 8.34 27.52
CA ILE A 455 16.39 8.31 27.45
C ILE A 455 15.83 9.73 27.58
N TYR A 456 16.32 10.50 28.55
CA TYR A 456 15.89 11.87 28.78
C TYR A 456 16.13 12.77 27.56
N GLU A 457 17.33 12.70 26.97
CA GLU A 457 17.68 13.45 25.76
C GLU A 457 16.78 13.08 24.57
N GLU A 458 16.55 11.79 24.31
CA GLU A 458 15.70 11.35 23.19
C GLU A 458 14.22 11.68 23.40
N LEU A 459 13.71 11.60 24.63
CA LEU A 459 12.34 12.02 24.95
C LEU A 459 12.16 13.52 24.75
N ARG A 460 13.14 14.34 25.15
CA ARG A 460 13.10 15.79 24.95
C ARG A 460 13.13 16.16 23.46
N LEU A 461 14.00 15.54 22.68
CA LEU A 461 14.07 15.74 21.23
C LEU A 461 12.79 15.27 20.51
N TYR A 462 12.13 14.22 21.03
CA TYR A 462 10.82 13.80 20.53
C TYR A 462 9.73 14.84 20.82
N VAL A 463 9.67 15.39 22.04
CA VAL A 463 8.73 16.45 22.42
C VAL A 463 8.94 17.71 21.59
N ASP A 464 10.20 18.15 21.43
CA ASP A 464 10.56 19.34 20.65
C ASP A 464 10.19 19.20 19.17
N SER A 465 10.35 18.01 18.58
CA SER A 465 10.05 17.76 17.16
C SER A 465 8.59 17.42 16.84
N TYR A 466 7.84 16.81 17.77
CA TYR A 466 6.48 16.31 17.53
C TYR A 466 5.37 17.22 18.10
N LEU A 467 5.60 17.88 19.24
CA LEU A 467 4.57 18.68 19.93
C LEU A 467 4.66 20.19 19.66
N CYS A 468 5.87 20.72 19.39
CA CYS A 468 6.06 22.15 19.11
C CYS A 468 5.64 22.56 17.67
N GLY A 469 5.50 21.59 16.75
CA GLY A 469 5.08 21.83 15.36
C GLY A 469 3.56 21.96 15.13
N ARG A 470 2.72 21.83 16.17
CA ARG A 470 1.25 21.96 16.06
C ARG A 470 0.73 23.40 16.21
N SER A 471 1.59 24.39 16.44
CA SER A 471 1.18 25.75 16.84
C SER A 471 1.20 26.82 15.75
N THR A 472 1.36 26.47 14.48
CA THR A 472 1.33 27.48 13.39
C THR A 472 0.40 27.07 12.25
N GLU A 473 -0.90 27.22 12.48
CA GLU A 473 -1.83 27.57 11.41
C GLU A 473 -2.13 29.08 11.51
N PRO A 474 -2.06 29.85 10.41
CA PRO A 474 -2.23 31.30 10.45
C PRO A 474 -3.70 31.66 10.71
N SER A 475 -3.99 32.19 11.90
CA SER A 475 -5.29 32.80 12.20
C SER A 475 -5.49 34.07 11.36
N ALA A 476 -6.47 34.02 10.46
CA ALA A 476 -7.06 35.20 9.83
C ALA A 476 -7.98 35.94 10.84
N PRO A 477 -8.08 37.28 10.77
CA PRO A 477 -8.77 38.09 11.78
C PRO A 477 -10.29 37.91 11.74
N SER A 478 -10.89 37.75 12.93
CA SER A 478 -12.33 37.56 13.13
C SER A 478 -13.07 38.89 13.11
N ALA A 479 -14.18 38.94 12.36
CA ALA A 479 -15.15 40.03 12.34
C ALA A 479 -16.47 39.59 13.00
N GLU A 480 -17.16 40.60 13.55
CA GLU A 480 -18.16 40.60 14.61
C GLU A 480 -19.51 39.90 14.32
N GLU A 481 -20.08 39.41 15.43
CA GLU A 481 -21.49 39.36 15.88
C GLU A 481 -22.66 39.07 14.91
N ALA A 482 -23.38 37.97 15.19
CA ALA A 482 -24.84 37.95 15.27
C ALA A 482 -25.35 36.80 16.18
N ALA A 483 -26.15 37.16 17.19
CA ALA A 483 -26.93 36.30 18.09
C ALA A 483 -27.87 35.34 17.31
N GLY A 484 -28.17 34.09 17.68
CA GLY A 484 -28.57 33.39 18.92
C GLY A 484 -29.60 32.29 18.50
N PRO A 485 -30.24 31.46 19.38
CA PRO A 485 -29.98 31.14 20.77
C PRO A 485 -30.05 29.62 21.15
N SER A 486 -29.57 29.32 22.36
CA SER A 486 -30.05 28.32 23.35
C SER A 486 -30.29 26.83 22.98
N ALA A 487 -29.30 26.00 23.32
CA ALA A 487 -29.53 24.71 23.98
C ALA A 487 -28.30 24.35 24.87
N PRO A 488 -28.45 24.03 26.17
CA PRO A 488 -27.34 23.61 27.02
C PRO A 488 -26.91 22.16 26.74
N PRO A 489 -25.61 21.82 26.81
CA PRO A 489 -25.15 20.44 26.70
C PRO A 489 -25.47 19.64 27.98
N LEU A 490 -25.92 18.40 27.77
CA LEU A 490 -26.16 17.40 28.80
C LEU A 490 -24.85 17.08 29.55
N ASN A 491 -24.78 17.52 30.81
CA ASN A 491 -23.79 17.15 31.79
C ASN A 491 -24.46 16.25 32.84
N ILE A 492 -24.25 14.95 32.77
CA ILE A 492 -24.57 13.95 33.81
C ILE A 492 -23.44 12.92 33.64
N PHE A 493 -22.41 12.85 34.50
CA PHE A 493 -22.47 12.54 35.92
C PHE A 493 -21.39 13.32 36.71
N PRO A 494 -21.73 13.90 37.87
CA PRO A 494 -20.74 14.35 38.83
C PRO A 494 -20.23 13.14 39.65
N GLU A 495 -18.93 12.86 39.54
CA GLU A 495 -18.16 12.15 40.55
C GLU A 495 -18.10 12.99 41.83
N THR A 496 -19.13 12.89 42.66
CA THR A 496 -19.10 13.33 44.07
C THR A 496 -20.18 12.57 44.83
N GLY A 497 -19.78 11.68 45.76
CA GLY A 497 -20.68 11.22 46.83
C GLY A 497 -20.91 9.70 46.99
N LEU A 498 -19.95 8.82 46.66
CA LEU A 498 -19.97 7.44 47.17
C LEU A 498 -19.66 7.40 48.68
N GLY A 499 -20.59 7.85 49.50
CA GLY A 499 -20.38 7.92 50.94
C GLY A 499 -21.63 7.89 51.80
N GLU A 500 -22.70 8.63 51.48
CA GLU A 500 -23.77 8.96 52.43
C GLU A 500 -25.18 8.62 51.89
N CYS A 501 -26.08 8.23 52.79
CA CYS A 501 -27.44 7.81 52.49
C CYS A 501 -28.26 8.98 51.94
N ILE A 502 -28.88 8.81 50.78
CA ILE A 502 -29.66 9.89 50.13
C ILE A 502 -30.97 10.26 50.85
N VAL A 503 -31.37 9.49 51.86
CA VAL A 503 -32.61 9.70 52.61
C VAL A 503 -32.37 10.53 53.87
N CYS A 504 -31.33 10.21 54.65
CA CYS A 504 -30.99 10.98 55.86
C CYS A 504 -29.78 11.90 55.68
N MET A 505 -28.94 11.70 54.68
CA MET A 505 -27.67 12.41 54.44
C MET A 505 -26.67 12.37 55.62
N GLU A 506 -26.90 11.50 56.61
CA GLU A 506 -26.10 11.43 57.85
C GLU A 506 -25.21 10.19 57.93
N PHE A 507 -25.73 9.03 57.50
CA PHE A 507 -25.07 7.73 57.64
C PHE A 507 -24.63 7.19 56.30
N LYS A 508 -23.63 6.30 56.29
CA LYS A 508 -23.12 5.76 55.04
C LYS A 508 -24.12 4.87 54.33
N CYS A 509 -24.05 4.85 52.99
CA CYS A 509 -24.79 3.86 52.22
C CYS A 509 -24.30 2.47 52.62
N GLU A 510 -25.25 1.58 52.92
CA GLU A 510 -25.02 0.20 53.39
C GLU A 510 -25.96 -0.80 52.72
N THR A 511 -26.97 -0.35 51.97
CA THR A 511 -28.01 -1.25 51.42
C THR A 511 -28.10 -1.15 49.90
N ILE A 512 -28.07 -2.31 49.24
CA ILE A 512 -28.35 -2.51 47.80
C ILE A 512 -29.80 -2.99 47.62
N PHE A 513 -30.55 -2.37 46.71
CA PHE A 513 -31.93 -2.78 46.38
C PHE A 513 -32.01 -3.66 45.14
N VAL A 514 -32.61 -4.84 45.26
CA VAL A 514 -32.81 -5.81 44.15
C VAL A 514 -34.28 -5.76 43.69
N PRO A 515 -34.55 -5.71 42.36
CA PRO A 515 -33.66 -5.99 41.23
C PRO A 515 -32.86 -4.79 40.68
N CYS A 516 -33.07 -3.58 41.18
CA CYS A 516 -32.53 -2.38 40.53
C CYS A 516 -31.03 -2.11 40.74
N GLY A 517 -30.36 -2.81 41.66
CA GLY A 517 -28.92 -2.71 41.90
C GLY A 517 -28.42 -1.43 42.58
N HIS A 518 -29.32 -0.52 42.97
CA HIS A 518 -28.93 0.79 43.51
C HIS A 518 -28.44 0.72 44.97
N TYR A 519 -27.24 1.24 45.23
CA TYR A 519 -26.63 1.41 46.55
C TYR A 519 -26.76 2.86 47.03
N CYS A 520 -27.80 3.16 47.81
CA CYS A 520 -28.15 4.56 48.11
C CYS A 520 -28.68 4.82 49.52
N CYS A 521 -28.89 3.79 50.34
CA CYS A 521 -29.50 3.93 51.67
C CYS A 521 -28.66 3.29 52.78
N CYS A 522 -28.70 3.86 53.98
CA CYS A 522 -28.24 3.20 55.21
C CYS A 522 -29.26 2.15 55.67
N THR A 523 -28.83 1.24 56.54
CA THR A 523 -29.65 0.16 57.13
C THR A 523 -30.94 0.65 57.80
N ASN A 524 -30.93 1.81 58.45
CA ASN A 524 -32.12 2.37 59.10
C ASN A 524 -33.14 2.87 58.07
N CYS A 525 -32.70 3.67 57.09
CA CYS A 525 -33.58 4.26 56.09
C CYS A 525 -34.14 3.20 55.13
N SER A 526 -33.37 2.15 54.83
CA SER A 526 -33.84 1.06 53.98
C SER A 526 -35.01 0.29 54.58
N ASN A 527 -35.19 0.22 55.90
CA ASN A 527 -36.26 -0.56 56.52
C ASN A 527 -37.66 0.04 56.26
N VAL A 528 -37.75 1.36 56.15
CA VAL A 528 -39.02 2.10 56.09
C VAL A 528 -39.56 2.26 54.67
N ILE A 529 -38.76 1.94 53.65
CA ILE A 529 -39.10 2.14 52.24
C ILE A 529 -39.43 0.83 51.51
N SER A 530 -40.44 0.88 50.63
CA SER A 530 -40.92 -0.23 49.79
C SER A 530 -40.52 -0.09 48.31
N ALA A 531 -40.04 1.08 47.89
CA ALA A 531 -39.53 1.36 46.54
C ALA A 531 -38.18 2.09 46.60
N CYS A 532 -37.32 1.85 45.61
CA CYS A 532 -35.99 2.46 45.53
C CYS A 532 -36.11 3.99 45.38
N PRO A 533 -35.43 4.81 46.19
CA PRO A 533 -35.55 6.27 46.08
C PRO A 533 -34.92 6.83 44.79
N LEU A 534 -33.94 6.12 44.20
CA LEU A 534 -33.30 6.53 42.94
C LEU A 534 -34.14 6.22 41.71
N CYS A 535 -34.69 5.02 41.60
CA CYS A 535 -35.35 4.55 40.37
C CYS A 535 -36.83 4.20 40.54
N ARG A 536 -37.39 4.35 41.76
CA ARG A 536 -38.80 4.09 42.14
C ARG A 536 -39.29 2.67 41.87
N THR A 537 -38.40 1.75 41.52
CA THR A 537 -38.72 0.32 41.33
C THR A 537 -39.07 -0.32 42.67
N SER A 538 -40.09 -1.18 42.70
CA SER A 538 -40.50 -1.94 43.88
C SER A 538 -39.37 -2.86 44.36
N ILE A 539 -39.05 -2.80 45.65
CA ILE A 539 -37.94 -3.56 46.24
C ILE A 539 -38.41 -5.00 46.52
N LYS A 540 -37.71 -5.99 45.96
CA LYS A 540 -37.98 -7.42 46.24
C LYS A 540 -37.06 -7.97 47.33
N HIS A 541 -35.77 -7.63 47.28
CA HIS A 541 -34.79 -8.01 48.29
C HIS A 541 -33.88 -6.82 48.63
N LYS A 542 -33.45 -6.76 49.89
CA LYS A 542 -32.51 -5.76 50.43
C LYS A 542 -31.26 -6.52 50.83
N VAL A 543 -30.12 -6.16 50.22
CA VAL A 543 -28.82 -6.73 50.57
C VAL A 543 -28.08 -5.69 51.39
N TYR A 544 -27.80 -6.03 52.64
CA TYR A 544 -27.05 -5.18 53.55
C TYR A 544 -25.57 -5.53 53.44
N ASN A 545 -24.74 -4.50 53.32
CA ASN A 545 -23.30 -4.61 53.38
C ASN A 545 -22.92 -4.85 54.83
N ILE A 546 -22.58 -6.10 55.16
CA ILE A 546 -22.09 -6.49 56.47
C ILE A 546 -20.59 -6.18 56.45
N ASN A 547 -20.21 -5.03 57.01
CA ASN A 547 -18.84 -4.76 57.43
C ASN A 547 -18.69 -5.07 58.92
#